data_AF-A0A7C7I7V5-F1
#
_entry.id   AF-A0A7C7I7V5-F1
#
_cell.length_a   1.000
_cell.length_b   1.000
_cell.length_c   1.000
_cell.angle_alpha   90.00
_cell.angle_beta   90.00
_cell.angle_gamma   90.00
#
_symmetry.space_group_name_H-M   'P 1'
#
loop_
_entity.id
_entity.type
_entity.pdbx_description
1 polymer ?
#
loop_
_entity_poly.entity_id
_entity_poly.type
_entity_poly.pdbx_seq_one_letter_code
_entity_poly.pdbx_strand_id
1 'polypeptide(L)'
;MVSLVRIENRGQLIYMLSEAAELEHGIMCCYLYCAFSMKRDVAEGVTEEQLKSIQGWRKTIMEIAVEEMLHMCLACNLLTAVGGAAHLRRPNLPSSPRAYPPSFRLALAPFCRESLATFVYIERPLDLVEAD
;
A
#
# COMPACT_ATOMS: atom_id res chain seq x y z
N MET A 1 6.05 8.48 -21.90
CA MET A 1 5.85 9.85 -21.37
C MET A 1 4.68 9.83 -20.41
N VAL A 2 4.94 9.84 -19.10
CA VAL A 2 3.89 9.93 -18.09
C VAL A 2 3.27 11.33 -18.21
N SER A 3 1.99 11.41 -18.59
CA SER A 3 1.27 12.68 -18.59
C SER A 3 1.07 13.12 -17.15
N LEU A 4 1.73 14.21 -16.74
CA LEU A 4 1.51 14.79 -15.42
C LEU A 4 0.04 15.20 -15.29
N VAL A 5 -0.62 14.75 -14.21
CA VAL A 5 -1.99 15.15 -13.90
C VAL A 5 -1.97 16.64 -13.55
N ARG A 6 -2.57 17.47 -14.40
CA ARG A 6 -2.75 18.90 -14.10
C ARG A 6 -3.94 19.06 -13.17
N ILE A 7 -3.69 19.64 -11.99
CA ILE A 7 -4.74 20.02 -11.04
C ILE A 7 -5.21 21.44 -11.37
N GLU A 8 -6.45 21.57 -11.82
CA GLU A 8 -6.98 22.83 -12.34
C GLU A 8 -7.77 23.63 -11.30
N ASN A 9 -8.29 22.96 -10.26
CA ASN A 9 -9.09 23.62 -9.22
C ASN A 9 -9.05 22.86 -7.89
N ARG A 10 -9.54 23.53 -6.84
CA ARG A 10 -9.59 23.00 -5.47
C ARG A 10 -10.40 21.71 -5.35
N GLY A 11 -11.51 21.59 -6.06
CA GLY A 11 -12.35 20.39 -6.03
C GLY A 11 -11.60 19.17 -6.55
N GLN A 12 -10.86 19.34 -7.65
CA GLN A 12 -9.99 18.31 -8.20
C GLN A 12 -8.84 17.96 -7.24
N LEU A 13 -8.23 18.95 -6.58
CA LEU A 13 -7.19 18.70 -5.57
C LEU A 13 -7.73 17.84 -4.40
N ILE A 14 -8.91 18.18 -3.89
CA ILE A 14 -9.56 17.40 -2.83
C ILE A 14 -9.83 15.98 -3.30
N TYR A 15 -10.38 15.80 -4.50
CA TYR A 15 -10.63 14.47 -5.06
C TYR A 15 -9.34 13.64 -5.15
N MET A 16 -8.27 14.20 -5.72
CA MET A 16 -6.99 13.50 -5.87
C MET A 16 -6.35 13.14 -4.52
N LEU A 17 -6.43 14.02 -3.52
CA LEU A 17 -5.90 13.73 -2.18
C LEU A 17 -6.76 12.69 -1.44
N SER A 18 -8.08 12.66 -1.67
CA SER A 18 -8.95 11.59 -1.17
C SER A 18 -8.56 10.25 -1.76
N GLU A 19 -8.42 10.15 -3.08
CA GLU A 19 -7.95 8.93 -3.76
C GLU A 19 -6.58 8.48 -3.27
N ALA A 20 -5.65 9.42 -3.05
CA ALA A 20 -4.36 9.10 -2.44
C ALA A 20 -4.53 8.47 -1.05
N ALA A 21 -5.33 9.09 -0.16
CA ALA A 21 -5.59 8.52 1.17
C ALA A 21 -6.25 7.12 1.10
N GLU A 22 -7.17 6.89 0.15
CA GLU A 22 -7.77 5.56 -0.06
C GLU A 22 -6.73 4.52 -0.49
N LEU A 23 -5.83 4.90 -1.38
CA LEU A 23 -4.77 4.04 -1.91
C LEU A 23 -3.81 3.60 -0.79
N GLU A 24 -3.26 4.55 -0.04
CA GLU A 24 -2.33 4.24 1.07
C GLU A 24 -3.02 3.37 2.13
N HIS A 25 -4.29 3.65 2.43
CA HIS A 25 -5.07 2.83 3.36
C HIS A 25 -5.27 1.39 2.84
N GLY A 26 -5.49 1.23 1.54
CA GLY A 26 -5.58 -0.07 0.88
C GLY A 26 -4.27 -0.86 0.94
N ILE A 27 -3.16 -0.22 0.58
CA ILE A 27 -1.81 -0.80 0.57
C ILE A 27 -1.38 -1.19 1.98
N MET A 28 -1.59 -0.31 2.97
CA MET A 28 -1.38 -0.60 4.39
C MET A 28 -2.07 -1.91 4.81
N CYS A 29 -3.32 -2.12 4.41
CA CYS A 29 -4.05 -3.34 4.74
C CYS A 29 -3.47 -4.59 4.07
N CYS A 30 -2.96 -4.48 2.85
CA CYS A 30 -2.26 -5.57 2.16
C CYS A 30 -0.98 -5.95 2.90
N TYR A 31 -0.15 -4.98 3.31
CA TYR A 31 1.06 -5.25 4.10
C TYR A 31 0.73 -5.90 5.46
N LEU A 32 -0.27 -5.38 6.19
CA LEU A 32 -0.69 -5.94 7.48
C LEU A 32 -1.15 -7.39 7.34
N TYR A 33 -2.00 -7.69 6.35
CA TYR A 33 -2.46 -9.06 6.11
C TYR A 33 -1.30 -9.99 5.75
N CYS A 34 -0.40 -9.55 4.87
CA CYS A 34 0.80 -10.30 4.49
C CYS A 34 1.64 -10.62 5.72
N ALA A 35 1.97 -9.62 6.56
CA ALA A 35 2.70 -9.84 7.80
C ALA A 35 1.98 -10.84 8.72
N PHE A 36 0.68 -10.66 8.97
CA PHE A 36 -0.11 -11.51 9.87
C PHE A 36 -0.30 -12.95 9.41
N SER A 37 -0.07 -13.25 8.13
CA SER A 37 -0.07 -14.63 7.62
C SER A 37 1.23 -15.40 7.88
N MET A 38 2.30 -14.72 8.30
CA MET A 38 3.61 -15.34 8.52
C MET A 38 3.62 -16.18 9.80
N LYS A 39 4.33 -17.31 9.77
CA LYS A 39 4.53 -18.20 10.92
C LYS A 39 5.21 -17.48 12.08
N ARG A 40 4.87 -17.85 13.31
CA ARG A 40 5.32 -17.24 14.57
C ARG A 40 6.00 -18.22 15.52
N ASP A 41 5.84 -19.52 15.29
CA ASP A 41 6.36 -20.57 16.16
C ASP A 41 6.97 -21.74 15.35
N VAL A 42 7.95 -22.43 15.94
CA VAL A 42 8.57 -23.62 15.34
C VAL A 42 7.59 -24.79 15.20
N ALA A 43 6.56 -24.85 16.05
CA ALA A 43 5.46 -25.81 15.96
C ALA A 43 4.65 -25.68 14.65
N GLU A 44 4.79 -24.56 13.93
CA GLU A 44 4.20 -24.36 12.61
C GLU A 44 5.05 -24.97 11.48
N GLY A 45 6.05 -25.81 11.82
CA GLY A 45 6.86 -26.56 10.87
C GLY A 45 7.97 -25.72 10.22
N VAL A 46 8.68 -24.93 11.03
CA VAL A 46 9.89 -24.19 10.64
C VAL A 46 10.99 -24.42 11.67
N THR A 47 12.25 -24.36 11.23
CA THR A 47 13.39 -24.40 12.16
C THR A 47 13.51 -23.07 12.92
N GLU A 48 14.27 -23.06 14.02
CA GLU A 48 14.57 -21.82 14.76
C GLU A 48 15.27 -20.77 13.88
N GLU A 49 16.17 -21.20 13.01
CA GLU A 49 16.87 -20.33 12.05
C GLU A 49 15.92 -19.72 11.02
N GLN A 50 15.00 -20.53 10.48
CA GLN A 50 13.95 -20.04 9.59
C GLN A 50 13.02 -19.08 10.32
N LEU A 51 12.62 -19.40 11.55
CA LEU A 51 11.78 -18.53 12.36
C LEU A 51 12.43 -17.17 12.61
N LYS A 52 13.74 -17.13 12.91
CA LYS A 52 14.50 -15.88 13.04
C LYS A 52 14.49 -15.04 11.76
N SER A 53 14.63 -15.68 10.60
CA SER A 53 14.53 -15.01 9.29
C SER A 53 13.13 -14.45 9.04
N ILE A 54 12.09 -15.25 9.32
CA ILE A 54 10.68 -14.86 9.21
C ILE A 54 10.38 -13.66 10.10
N GLN A 55 10.89 -13.64 11.33
CA GLN A 55 10.74 -12.50 12.25
C GLN A 55 11.36 -11.21 11.68
N GLY A 56 12.53 -11.30 11.05
CA GLY A 56 13.17 -10.16 10.39
C GLY A 56 12.34 -9.62 9.21
N TRP A 57 11.86 -10.50 8.33
CA TRP A 57 10.99 -10.11 7.21
C TRP A 57 9.67 -9.52 7.70
N ARG A 58 9.05 -10.16 8.70
CA ARG A 58 7.81 -9.68 9.31
C ARG A 58 8.00 -8.28 9.90
N LYS A 59 9.11 -8.03 10.60
CA LYS A 59 9.43 -6.71 11.15
C LYS A 59 9.49 -5.66 10.03
N THR A 60 10.21 -5.96 8.95
CA THR A 60 10.33 -5.06 7.78
C THR A 60 8.97 -4.74 7.17
N ILE A 61 8.13 -5.76 6.92
CA ILE A 61 6.78 -5.57 6.36
C ILE A 61 5.89 -4.74 7.30
N MET A 62 6.00 -4.95 8.61
CA MET A 62 5.26 -4.17 9.60
C MET A 62 5.73 -2.71 9.65
N GLU A 63 7.03 -2.45 9.48
CA GLU A 63 7.58 -1.09 9.39
C GLU A 63 7.04 -0.36 8.15
N ILE A 64 7.01 -1.01 6.99
CA ILE A 64 6.41 -0.45 5.77
C ILE A 64 4.90 -0.18 6.00
N ALA A 65 4.16 -1.09 6.63
CA ALA A 65 2.76 -0.84 6.95
C ALA A 65 2.55 0.40 7.83
N VAL A 66 3.50 0.72 8.71
CA VAL A 66 3.47 1.95 9.53
C VAL A 66 3.82 3.18 8.68
N GLU A 67 4.73 3.06 7.72
CA GLU A 67 4.99 4.12 6.73
C GLU A 67 3.73 4.43 5.91
N GLU A 68 2.95 3.43 5.50
CA GLU A 68 1.68 3.68 4.81
C GLU A 68 0.62 4.36 5.69
N MET A 69 0.61 4.09 7.00
CA MET A 69 -0.22 4.85 7.95
C MET A 69 0.18 6.33 7.98
N LEU A 70 1.49 6.60 7.91
CA LEU A 70 2.02 7.96 7.85
C LEU A 70 1.64 8.63 6.53
N HIS A 71 1.76 7.95 5.38
CA HIS A 71 1.36 8.48 4.08
C HIS A 71 -0.13 8.85 4.05
N MET A 72 -1.01 7.96 4.53
CA MET A 72 -2.44 8.25 4.67
C MET A 72 -2.69 9.46 5.58
N CYS A 73 -1.95 9.58 6.69
CA CYS A 73 -2.05 10.73 7.60
C CYS A 73 -1.63 12.03 6.90
N LEU A 74 -0.54 12.02 6.14
CA LEU A 74 -0.08 13.18 5.38
C LEU A 74 -1.09 13.60 4.31
N ALA A 75 -1.67 12.66 3.57
CA ALA A 75 -2.75 12.95 2.61
C ALA A 75 -3.97 13.59 3.30
N CYS A 76 -4.37 13.07 4.47
CA CYS A 76 -5.45 13.65 5.28
C CYS A 76 -5.13 15.05 5.82
N ASN A 77 -3.87 15.30 6.20
CA ASN A 77 -3.42 16.62 6.65
C ASN A 77 -3.49 17.64 5.49
N LEU A 78 -3.05 17.24 4.29
CA LEU A 78 -3.16 18.07 3.09
C LEU A 78 -4.64 18.34 2.72
N LEU A 79 -5.50 17.32 2.77
CA LEU A 79 -6.96 17.48 2.58
C LEU A 79 -7.52 18.54 3.51
N THR A 80 -7.20 18.42 4.80
CA THR A 80 -7.69 19.33 5.83
C THR A 80 -7.15 20.75 5.62
N ALA A 81 -5.88 20.90 5.25
CA ALA A 81 -5.25 22.19 4.98
C ALA A 81 -5.92 22.96 3.83
N VAL A 82 -6.44 22.25 2.83
CA VAL A 82 -7.19 22.88 1.72
C VAL A 82 -8.70 22.94 1.98
N GLY A 83 -9.15 22.62 3.19
CA GLY A 83 -10.56 22.70 3.62
C GLY A 83 -11.44 21.53 3.18
N GLY A 84 -10.84 20.40 2.81
CA GLY A 84 -11.53 19.11 2.76
C GLY A 84 -11.62 18.47 4.14
N ALA A 85 -12.33 17.35 4.25
CA ALA A 85 -12.33 16.52 5.46
C ALA A 85 -11.28 15.41 5.34
N ALA A 86 -10.72 14.98 6.46
CA ALA A 86 -9.88 13.77 6.49
C ALA A 86 -10.66 12.57 5.93
N HIS A 87 -10.01 11.76 5.10
CA HIS A 87 -10.66 10.69 4.35
C HIS A 87 -10.08 9.32 4.73
N LEU A 88 -10.78 8.61 5.61
CA LEU A 88 -10.36 7.31 6.15
C LEU A 88 -11.08 6.13 5.47
N ARG A 89 -11.82 6.38 4.40
CA ARG A 89 -12.50 5.34 3.63
C ARG A 89 -11.53 4.73 2.62
N ARG A 90 -11.86 3.55 2.14
CA ARG A 90 -11.21 2.89 0.99
C ARG A 90 -12.21 1.94 0.34
N PRO A 91 -12.02 1.54 -0.93
CA PRO A 91 -12.80 0.48 -1.53
C PRO A 91 -12.62 -0.86 -0.78
N ASN A 92 -13.60 -1.75 -0.91
CA ASN A 92 -13.45 -3.11 -0.40
C ASN A 92 -12.33 -3.84 -1.16
N LEU A 93 -11.64 -4.74 -0.45
CA LEU A 93 -10.61 -5.61 -1.02
C LEU A 93 -11.23 -6.98 -1.40
N PRO A 94 -10.87 -7.55 -2.55
CA PRO A 94 -9.97 -6.99 -3.56
C PRO A 94 -10.59 -5.80 -4.30
N SER A 95 -9.76 -4.81 -4.67
CA SER A 95 -10.23 -3.60 -5.33
C SER A 95 -10.98 -3.92 -6.62
N SER A 96 -12.06 -3.18 -6.88
CA SER A 96 -12.81 -3.28 -8.13
C SER A 96 -11.91 -2.92 -9.32
N PRO A 97 -12.06 -3.57 -10.49
CA PRO A 97 -11.38 -3.16 -11.73
C PRO A 97 -11.72 -1.73 -12.19
N ARG A 98 -12.74 -1.10 -11.58
CA ARG A 98 -13.10 0.31 -11.82
C ARG A 98 -12.36 1.28 -10.90
N ALA A 99 -11.76 0.80 -9.81
CA ALA A 99 -11.08 1.64 -8.82
C ALA A 99 -9.68 2.06 -9.28
N TYR A 100 -9.00 1.18 -10.01
CA TYR A 100 -7.62 1.40 -10.48
C TYR A 100 -7.45 0.93 -11.92
N PRO A 101 -6.35 1.32 -12.61
CA PRO A 101 -6.03 0.81 -13.93
C PRO A 101 -6.03 -0.74 -13.98
N PRO A 102 -6.36 -1.38 -15.11
CA PRO A 102 -6.52 -2.83 -15.20
C PRO A 102 -5.29 -3.66 -14.78
N SER A 103 -4.09 -3.08 -14.89
CA SER A 103 -2.82 -3.70 -14.46
C SER A 103 -2.58 -3.63 -12.95
N PHE A 104 -3.47 -2.99 -12.19
CA PHE A 104 -3.32 -2.74 -10.76
C PHE A 104 -4.55 -3.24 -10.01
N ARG A 105 -4.32 -4.16 -9.07
CA ARG A 105 -5.37 -4.69 -8.21
C ARG A 105 -4.81 -4.91 -6.81
N LEU A 106 -5.40 -4.24 -5.83
CA LEU A 106 -5.12 -4.51 -4.44
C LEU A 106 -5.94 -5.71 -3.98
N ALA A 107 -5.29 -6.70 -3.39
CA ALA A 107 -5.93 -7.86 -2.82
C ALA A 107 -5.20 -8.29 -1.55
N LEU A 108 -5.94 -8.87 -0.60
CA LEU A 108 -5.32 -9.50 0.56
C LEU A 108 -4.74 -10.84 0.13
N ALA A 109 -3.43 -11.01 0.31
CA ALA A 109 -2.73 -12.24 -0.02
C ALA A 109 -1.70 -12.55 1.08
N PRO A 110 -1.52 -13.83 1.44
CA PRO A 110 -0.54 -14.22 2.45
C PRO A 110 0.88 -13.95 1.96
N PHE A 111 1.85 -14.08 2.87
CA PHE A 111 3.27 -13.97 2.55
C PHE A 111 3.67 -15.09 1.57
N CYS A 112 3.90 -14.70 0.33
CA CYS A 112 4.41 -15.53 -0.74
C CYS A 112 5.17 -14.67 -1.75
N ARG A 113 5.80 -15.31 -2.73
CA ARG A 113 6.61 -14.62 -3.75
C ARG A 113 5.77 -13.63 -4.57
N GLU A 114 4.53 -13.99 -4.86
CA GLU A 114 3.60 -13.19 -5.66
C GLU A 114 3.17 -11.91 -4.94
N SER A 115 2.91 -11.99 -3.62
CA SER A 115 2.63 -10.82 -2.78
C SER A 115 3.82 -9.86 -2.74
N LEU A 116 5.04 -10.39 -2.58
CA LEU A 116 6.26 -9.57 -2.59
C LEU A 116 6.52 -8.92 -3.95
N ALA A 117 6.30 -9.63 -5.06
CA ALA A 117 6.41 -9.05 -6.40
C ALA A 117 5.41 -7.92 -6.62
N THR A 118 4.19 -8.06 -6.07
CA THR A 118 3.18 -7.01 -6.09
C THR A 118 3.65 -5.77 -5.31
N PHE A 119 4.20 -5.94 -4.11
CA PHE A 119 4.75 -4.82 -3.32
C PHE A 119 5.89 -4.12 -4.04
N VAL A 120 6.85 -4.87 -4.60
CA VAL A 120 7.96 -4.28 -5.38
C VAL A 120 7.44 -3.50 -6.60
N TYR A 121 6.39 -4.00 -7.26
CA TYR A 121 5.77 -3.30 -8.38
C TYR A 121 5.05 -2.00 -7.94
N ILE A 122 4.39 -2.01 -6.77
CA ILE A 122 3.73 -0.83 -6.20
C ILE A 122 4.76 0.25 -5.87
N GLU A 123 5.83 -0.11 -5.16
CA GLU A 123 6.85 0.84 -4.65
C GLU A 123 7.93 1.18 -5.68
N ARG A 124 7.79 0.74 -6.94
CA ARG A 124 8.86 0.91 -7.91
C ARG A 124 9.17 2.40 -8.15
N PRO A 125 10.44 2.81 -8.07
CA PRO A 125 10.85 4.18 -8.39
C PRO A 125 10.42 4.59 -9.80
N LEU A 126 9.98 5.84 -9.95
CA LEU A 126 9.51 6.39 -11.23
C LEU A 126 10.60 6.41 -12.31
N ASP A 127 11.85 6.66 -11.92
CA ASP A 127 13.02 6.70 -12.79
C ASP A 127 13.38 5.34 -13.41
N LEU A 128 12.91 4.24 -12.82
CA LEU A 128 13.06 2.90 -13.39
C LEU A 128 11.98 2.55 -14.42
N VAL A 129 10.91 3.37 -14.54
CA VAL A 129 9.83 3.16 -15.52
C VAL A 129 10.15 3.77 -16.88
N GLU A 130 11.10 4.71 -16.95
CA GLU A 130 11.49 5.40 -18.19
C GLU A 130 12.61 4.69 -18.98
N ALA A 131 13.22 3.64 -18.41
CA ALA A 131 14.36 2.93 -18.99
C ALA A 131 13.99 1.70 -19.86
N ASP A 132 12.70 1.35 -19.92
CA ASP A 132 12.11 0.29 -20.76
C ASP A 132 11.21 0.88 -21.87
#